data_AF-G9K564-F1
#
_entry.id   AF-G9K564-F1
#
_cell.length_a   1.000
_cell.length_b   1.000
_cell.length_c   1.000
_cell.angle_alpha   90.00
_cell.angle_beta   90.00
_cell.angle_gamma   90.00
#
_symmetry.space_group_name_H-M   'P 1'
#
loop_
_entity.id
_entity.type
_entity.pdbx_description
1 polymer ?
#
loop_
_entity_poly.entity_id
_entity_poly.type
_entity_poly.pdbx_seq_one_letter_code
_entity_poly.pdbx_strand_id
1 'polypeptide(L)'
;PRALAEAPHLVLVDAARALRPLRPFWRSTGFCPPLPHSQADQYDLSWDQQLNLAYVGAVPHGGIEQVRTHWLLELITARGSAGQGLSYNFTHLDRYLDLLRENQLLPGFELMGSPSKRFTNFEDKKQVFEWKELVSLVARRYIGRYGLSHVSKWNFETWNEPDHHDFDNVSMTMQGFLNYYDACSEGLRAASPALRLGGPGDSFHPWPRSPLCWGLLGHCHNGTNFFTGESGVRLDYISLHKK
;
A
#
# COMPACT_ATOMS: atom_id res chain seq x y z
N PRO A 1 3.19 -50.97 -25.02
CA PRO A 1 4.35 -50.21 -24.50
C PRO A 1 4.27 -50.08 -22.97
N ARG A 2 5.10 -50.84 -22.23
CA ARG A 2 5.28 -50.65 -20.78
C ARG A 2 5.99 -49.32 -20.59
N ALA A 3 5.38 -48.37 -19.86
CA ALA A 3 6.07 -47.16 -19.43
C ALA A 3 7.33 -47.56 -18.65
N LEU A 4 8.50 -47.05 -19.06
CA LEU A 4 9.74 -47.20 -18.32
C LEU A 4 9.54 -46.50 -16.97
N ALA A 5 9.74 -47.23 -15.87
CA ALA A 5 9.71 -46.63 -14.53
C ALA A 5 10.84 -45.59 -14.44
N GLU A 6 10.49 -44.34 -14.10
CA GLU A 6 11.50 -43.29 -13.89
C GLU A 6 12.43 -43.67 -12.73
N ALA A 7 13.72 -43.39 -12.90
CA ALA A 7 14.72 -43.61 -11.85
C ALA A 7 14.45 -42.68 -10.66
N PRO A 8 14.65 -43.15 -9.41
CA PRO A 8 14.44 -42.32 -8.23
C PRO A 8 15.44 -41.15 -8.19
N HIS A 9 14.98 -40.01 -7.69
CA HIS A 9 15.84 -38.84 -7.45
C HIS A 9 16.48 -38.94 -6.06
N LEU A 10 17.81 -38.75 -6.00
CA LEU A 10 18.56 -38.68 -4.74
C LEU A 10 18.63 -37.24 -4.23
N VAL A 11 18.12 -36.99 -3.02
CA VAL A 11 18.22 -35.69 -2.34
C VAL A 11 19.03 -35.85 -1.06
N LEU A 12 20.17 -35.17 -0.97
CA LEU A 12 21.07 -35.21 0.20
C LEU A 12 21.01 -33.88 0.94
N VAL A 13 20.86 -33.94 2.27
CA VAL A 13 20.82 -32.77 3.16
C VAL A 13 21.83 -32.97 4.30
N ASP A 14 22.80 -32.07 4.41
CA ASP A 14 23.78 -32.05 5.50
C ASP A 14 23.38 -31.00 6.55
N ALA A 15 22.76 -31.47 7.63
CA ALA A 15 22.27 -30.60 8.72
C ALA A 15 23.40 -30.03 9.60
N ALA A 16 24.64 -30.54 9.51
CA ALA A 16 25.77 -29.99 10.24
C ALA A 16 26.39 -28.77 9.55
N ARG A 17 26.04 -28.54 8.27
CA ARG A 17 26.63 -27.50 7.42
C ARG A 17 25.68 -26.34 7.16
N ALA A 18 25.63 -25.37 8.08
CA ALA A 18 24.93 -24.10 7.87
C ALA A 18 25.67 -23.21 6.85
N LEU A 19 25.02 -22.88 5.72
CA LEU A 19 25.64 -22.08 4.65
C LEU A 19 25.42 -20.56 4.81
N ARG A 20 24.20 -20.14 5.18
CA ARG A 20 23.80 -18.73 5.33
C ARG A 20 22.43 -18.63 6.01
N PRO A 21 22.04 -17.45 6.52
CA PRO A 21 20.68 -17.21 7.00
C PRO A 21 19.64 -17.40 5.90
N LEU A 22 18.52 -18.05 6.22
CA LEU A 22 17.34 -18.12 5.37
C LEU A 22 16.28 -17.16 5.93
N ARG A 23 15.95 -16.11 5.18
CA ARG A 23 14.91 -15.14 5.57
C ARG A 23 13.56 -15.56 4.96
N PRO A 24 12.48 -15.60 5.73
CA PRO A 24 11.15 -15.90 5.21
C PRO A 24 10.53 -14.68 4.52
N PHE A 25 10.96 -14.41 3.28
CA PHE A 25 10.56 -13.23 2.50
C PHE A 25 9.16 -13.31 1.87
N TRP A 26 8.49 -14.46 1.97
CA TRP A 26 7.20 -14.76 1.32
C TRP A 26 5.97 -14.51 2.20
N ARG A 27 6.14 -13.94 3.40
CA ARG A 27 5.09 -13.89 4.45
C ARG A 27 4.09 -12.75 4.24
N SER A 28 3.55 -12.63 3.04
CA SER A 28 2.55 -11.63 2.66
C SER A 28 1.45 -12.28 1.84
N THR A 29 0.22 -11.81 2.03
CA THR A 29 -0.92 -12.03 1.13
C THR A 29 -1.54 -10.68 0.77
N GLY A 30 -2.61 -10.65 -0.01
CA GLY A 30 -3.35 -9.44 -0.34
C GLY A 30 -4.65 -9.71 -1.07
N PHE A 31 -5.52 -8.70 -1.13
CA PHE A 31 -6.82 -8.78 -1.81
C PHE A 31 -7.33 -7.38 -2.19
N CYS A 32 -8.37 -7.36 -3.03
CA CYS A 32 -9.09 -6.15 -3.43
C CYS A 32 -10.59 -6.32 -3.09
N PRO A 33 -11.24 -5.37 -2.41
CA PRO A 33 -12.69 -5.40 -2.20
C PRO A 33 -13.43 -5.24 -3.56
N PRO A 34 -14.64 -5.81 -3.70
CA PRO A 34 -15.41 -5.70 -4.94
C PRO A 34 -16.01 -4.30 -5.14
N LEU A 35 -16.49 -4.03 -6.36
CA LEU A 35 -17.29 -2.84 -6.64
C LEU A 35 -18.64 -2.84 -5.88
N PRO A 36 -19.17 -1.64 -5.53
CA PRO A 36 -18.52 -0.34 -5.65
C PRO A 36 -17.51 -0.09 -4.52
N HIS A 37 -16.32 0.42 -4.84
CA HIS A 37 -15.23 0.60 -3.85
C HIS A 37 -15.61 1.52 -2.68
N SER A 38 -16.56 2.44 -2.87
CA SER A 38 -17.11 3.29 -1.80
C SER A 38 -17.91 2.52 -0.73
N GLN A 39 -18.15 1.22 -0.93
CA GLN A 39 -18.78 0.30 0.01
C GLN A 39 -17.82 -0.82 0.43
N ALA A 40 -16.52 -0.62 0.27
CA ALA A 40 -15.49 -1.57 0.66
C ALA A 40 -15.64 -2.02 2.13
N ASP A 41 -16.15 -1.16 3.01
CA ASP A 41 -16.42 -1.47 4.41
C ASP A 41 -17.38 -2.65 4.60
N GLN A 42 -18.37 -2.82 3.72
CA GLN A 42 -19.30 -3.94 3.79
C GLN A 42 -18.61 -5.28 3.54
N TYR A 43 -17.57 -5.29 2.70
CA TYR A 43 -16.75 -6.47 2.42
C TYR A 43 -15.65 -6.63 3.48
N ASP A 44 -14.87 -5.59 3.72
CA ASP A 44 -13.69 -5.60 4.59
C ASP A 44 -14.02 -5.85 6.06
N LEU A 45 -15.21 -5.44 6.51
CA LEU A 45 -15.69 -5.62 7.88
C LEU A 45 -16.76 -6.73 8.00
N SER A 46 -17.03 -7.46 6.92
CA SER A 46 -17.95 -8.59 6.91
C SER A 46 -17.53 -9.70 7.88
N TRP A 47 -18.47 -10.55 8.27
CA TRP A 47 -18.17 -11.74 9.05
C TRP A 47 -17.24 -12.70 8.28
N ASP A 48 -17.46 -12.82 6.98
CA ASP A 48 -16.62 -13.59 6.05
C ASP A 48 -15.16 -13.15 6.13
N GLN A 49 -14.91 -11.83 6.14
CA GLN A 49 -13.55 -11.31 6.21
C GLN A 49 -12.92 -11.43 7.59
N GLN A 50 -13.73 -11.33 8.66
CA GLN A 50 -13.25 -11.63 10.02
C GLN A 50 -12.77 -13.07 10.14
N LEU A 51 -13.54 -14.04 9.61
CA LEU A 51 -13.12 -15.44 9.55
C LEU A 51 -11.87 -15.59 8.67
N ASN A 52 -11.87 -15.02 7.47
CA ASN A 52 -10.73 -15.11 6.55
C ASN A 52 -9.43 -14.61 7.21
N LEU A 53 -9.45 -13.46 7.87
CA LEU A 53 -8.27 -12.93 8.56
C LEU A 53 -7.86 -13.75 9.77
N ALA A 54 -8.80 -14.42 10.45
CA ALA A 54 -8.48 -15.39 11.49
C ALA A 54 -7.74 -16.62 10.91
N TYR A 55 -8.16 -17.14 9.75
CA TYR A 55 -7.43 -18.21 9.07
C TYR A 55 -6.03 -17.75 8.61
N VAL A 56 -5.91 -16.53 8.09
CA VAL A 56 -4.62 -15.95 7.67
C VAL A 56 -3.67 -15.79 8.87
N GLY A 57 -4.17 -15.25 9.99
CA GLY A 57 -3.40 -15.05 11.22
C GLY A 57 -3.07 -16.35 11.95
N ALA A 58 -3.85 -17.43 11.73
CA ALA A 58 -3.63 -18.73 12.36
C ALA A 58 -2.43 -19.51 11.80
N VAL A 59 -1.79 -19.05 10.71
CA VAL A 59 -0.59 -19.70 10.17
C VAL A 59 0.54 -19.63 11.21
N PRO A 60 1.11 -20.78 11.64
CA PRO A 60 2.01 -20.84 12.78
C PRO A 60 3.29 -20.01 12.57
N HIS A 61 3.87 -19.55 13.68
CA HIS A 61 5.13 -18.79 13.72
C HIS A 61 5.12 -17.50 12.87
N GLY A 62 3.95 -16.88 12.72
CA GLY A 62 3.78 -15.71 11.86
C GLY A 62 4.13 -16.05 10.42
N GLY A 63 3.64 -17.19 9.91
CA GLY A 63 3.91 -17.64 8.54
C GLY A 63 3.30 -16.73 7.47
N ILE A 64 2.34 -15.90 7.84
CA ILE A 64 1.88 -14.72 7.11
C ILE A 64 1.92 -13.54 8.08
N GLU A 65 2.51 -12.41 7.69
CA GLU A 65 2.64 -11.22 8.53
C GLU A 65 1.92 -10.00 7.95
N GLN A 66 1.81 -9.91 6.62
CA GLN A 66 1.23 -8.77 5.94
C GLN A 66 0.00 -9.16 5.10
N VAL A 67 -1.01 -8.29 5.10
CA VAL A 67 -2.13 -8.30 4.15
C VAL A 67 -2.13 -6.98 3.37
N ARG A 68 -1.76 -7.02 2.09
CA ARG A 68 -1.80 -5.87 1.17
C ARG A 68 -3.22 -5.67 0.67
N THR A 69 -3.81 -4.52 0.98
CA THR A 69 -5.25 -4.30 0.82
C THR A 69 -5.50 -3.07 -0.04
N HIS A 70 -6.22 -3.25 -1.15
CA HIS A 70 -6.58 -2.16 -2.04
C HIS A 70 -7.67 -1.28 -1.43
N TRP A 71 -7.80 -0.04 -1.92
CA TRP A 71 -8.90 0.88 -1.60
C TRP A 71 -9.07 1.21 -0.10
N LEU A 72 -8.01 1.08 0.72
CA LEU A 72 -8.07 1.38 2.16
C LEU A 72 -8.60 2.79 2.48
N LEU A 73 -8.32 3.78 1.62
CA LEU A 73 -8.76 5.15 1.86
C LEU A 73 -10.24 5.36 1.52
N GLU A 74 -10.92 4.42 0.85
CA GLU A 74 -12.39 4.42 0.74
C GLU A 74 -13.09 4.08 2.07
N LEU A 75 -12.37 3.48 3.03
CA LEU A 75 -12.86 3.28 4.40
C LEU A 75 -12.88 4.57 5.23
N ILE A 76 -12.47 5.70 4.64
CA ILE A 76 -12.56 7.03 5.23
C ILE A 76 -13.70 7.78 4.55
N THR A 77 -14.57 8.42 5.33
CA THR A 77 -15.53 9.37 4.77
C THR A 77 -15.10 10.80 5.05
N ALA A 78 -15.31 11.69 4.07
CA ALA A 78 -14.97 13.11 4.17
C ALA A 78 -16.24 13.95 4.19
N ARG A 79 -16.27 14.97 5.05
CA ARG A 79 -17.34 15.98 5.12
C ARG A 79 -16.74 17.38 5.19
N GLY A 80 -17.46 18.34 4.63
CA GLY A 80 -17.07 19.75 4.63
C GLY A 80 -16.93 20.32 3.22
N SER A 81 -17.05 21.64 3.11
CA SER A 81 -16.93 22.39 1.86
C SER A 81 -15.74 23.35 1.92
N ALA A 82 -15.34 23.87 0.75
CA ALA A 82 -14.30 24.90 0.67
C ALA A 82 -14.65 26.09 1.58
N GLY A 83 -13.82 26.36 2.58
CA GLY A 83 -13.99 27.47 3.53
C GLY A 83 -14.55 27.08 4.91
N GLN A 84 -15.08 25.87 5.11
CA GLN A 84 -15.59 25.41 6.41
C GLN A 84 -14.70 24.35 7.10
N GLY A 85 -13.56 24.02 6.50
CA GLY A 85 -12.65 22.98 6.98
C GLY A 85 -13.08 21.58 6.52
N LEU A 86 -12.09 20.75 6.19
CA LEU A 86 -12.31 19.37 5.78
C LEU A 86 -12.24 18.48 7.02
N SER A 87 -13.23 17.63 7.22
CA SER A 87 -13.31 16.69 8.34
C SER A 87 -13.36 15.25 7.80
N TYR A 88 -12.64 14.35 8.46
CA TYR A 88 -12.55 12.95 8.09
C TYR A 88 -13.08 12.06 9.20
N ASN A 89 -13.86 11.06 8.84
CA ASN A 89 -14.30 10.01 9.74
C ASN A 89 -13.58 8.70 9.38
N PHE A 90 -12.75 8.22 10.32
CA PHE A 90 -11.89 7.06 10.20
C PHE A 90 -12.52 5.76 10.74
N THR A 91 -13.80 5.77 11.14
CA THR A 91 -14.42 4.66 11.88
C THR A 91 -14.26 3.31 11.17
N HIS A 92 -14.47 3.24 9.85
CA HIS A 92 -14.34 1.95 9.14
C HIS A 92 -12.88 1.53 8.99
N LEU A 93 -11.99 2.46 8.66
CA LEU A 93 -10.56 2.17 8.59
C LEU A 93 -9.99 1.73 9.94
N ASP A 94 -10.42 2.36 11.05
CA ASP A 94 -10.04 1.96 12.40
C ASP A 94 -10.44 0.51 12.67
N ARG A 95 -11.70 0.15 12.39
CA ARG A 95 -12.20 -1.21 12.60
C ARG A 95 -11.44 -2.24 11.77
N TYR A 96 -11.10 -1.93 10.53
CA TYR A 96 -10.35 -2.84 9.66
C TYR A 96 -8.91 -3.05 10.17
N LEU A 97 -8.22 -1.97 10.55
CA LEU A 97 -6.85 -2.06 11.07
C LEU A 97 -6.80 -2.71 12.46
N ASP A 98 -7.82 -2.50 13.29
CA ASP A 98 -7.99 -3.22 14.54
C ASP A 98 -8.18 -4.72 14.29
N LEU A 99 -8.98 -5.11 13.28
CA LEU A 99 -9.18 -6.51 12.91
C LEU A 99 -7.87 -7.19 12.45
N LEU A 100 -7.03 -6.49 11.68
CA LEU A 100 -5.68 -6.99 11.36
C LEU A 100 -4.84 -7.16 12.63
N ARG A 101 -4.88 -6.16 13.53
CA ARG A 101 -4.12 -6.16 14.78
C ARG A 101 -4.53 -7.29 15.72
N GLU A 102 -5.83 -7.56 15.83
CA GLU A 102 -6.41 -8.68 16.59
C GLU A 102 -5.90 -10.04 16.12
N ASN A 103 -5.58 -10.16 14.83
CA ASN A 103 -5.03 -11.38 14.22
C ASN A 103 -3.50 -11.35 14.05
N GLN A 104 -2.81 -10.40 14.71
CA GLN A 104 -1.35 -10.21 14.64
C GLN A 104 -0.81 -9.96 13.23
N LEU A 105 -1.63 -9.40 12.34
CA LEU A 105 -1.26 -9.04 10.96
C LEU A 105 -0.92 -7.54 10.86
N LEU A 106 -0.16 -7.19 9.83
CA LEU A 106 0.18 -5.83 9.43
C LEU A 106 -0.51 -5.48 8.10
N PRO A 107 -0.91 -4.22 7.89
CA PRO A 107 -1.35 -3.77 6.58
C PRO A 107 -0.14 -3.60 5.63
N GLY A 108 -0.28 -4.11 4.41
CA GLY A 108 0.36 -3.51 3.24
C GLY A 108 -0.52 -2.32 2.85
N PHE A 109 -0.12 -1.14 3.31
CA PHE A 109 -0.97 0.04 3.38
C PHE A 109 -0.87 0.82 2.06
N GLU A 110 -1.65 0.42 1.06
CA GLU A 110 -1.77 1.18 -0.17
C GLU A 110 -2.52 2.50 0.11
N LEU A 111 -1.90 3.63 -0.22
CA LEU A 111 -2.50 4.97 -0.12
C LEU A 111 -3.47 5.17 -1.29
N MET A 112 -4.49 4.31 -1.36
CA MET A 112 -5.37 4.10 -2.51
C MET A 112 -6.83 4.41 -2.16
N GLY A 113 -7.48 5.25 -2.96
CA GLY A 113 -8.89 5.63 -2.81
C GLY A 113 -9.11 7.14 -2.82
N SER A 114 -10.38 7.54 -2.85
CA SER A 114 -10.85 8.92 -2.81
C SER A 114 -11.99 9.08 -1.81
N PRO A 115 -11.67 9.31 -0.51
CA PRO A 115 -12.67 9.46 0.56
C PRO A 115 -13.88 10.31 0.15
N SER A 116 -15.06 9.68 0.03
CA SER A 116 -16.31 10.37 -0.39
C SER A 116 -16.19 11.15 -1.71
N LYS A 117 -15.38 10.64 -2.66
CA LYS A 117 -15.07 11.25 -3.97
C LYS A 117 -14.45 12.65 -3.86
N ARG A 118 -13.77 12.94 -2.74
CA ARG A 118 -13.22 14.27 -2.46
C ARG A 118 -12.02 14.62 -3.36
N PHE A 119 -11.23 13.61 -3.71
CA PHE A 119 -10.04 13.72 -4.56
C PHE A 119 -10.38 13.24 -5.96
N THR A 120 -10.26 14.12 -6.94
CA THR A 120 -10.68 13.88 -8.33
C THR A 120 -9.59 14.22 -9.32
N ASN A 121 -8.57 15.00 -8.95
CA ASN A 121 -7.50 15.41 -9.86
C ASN A 121 -6.22 15.77 -9.09
N PHE A 122 -5.13 15.03 -9.32
CA PHE A 122 -3.84 15.29 -8.69
C PHE A 122 -2.95 16.30 -9.43
N GLU A 123 -3.44 16.94 -10.49
CA GLU A 123 -2.87 18.20 -10.99
C GLU A 123 -3.46 19.44 -10.30
N ASP A 124 -4.62 19.31 -9.63
CA ASP A 124 -5.16 20.37 -8.79
C ASP A 124 -4.31 20.49 -7.52
N LYS A 125 -3.48 21.54 -7.46
CA LYS A 125 -2.58 21.81 -6.33
C LYS A 125 -3.31 21.77 -4.99
N LYS A 126 -4.56 22.27 -4.92
CA LYS A 126 -5.32 22.25 -3.66
C LYS A 126 -5.53 20.83 -3.16
N GLN A 127 -5.87 19.91 -4.06
CA GLN A 127 -6.06 18.50 -3.73
C GLN A 127 -4.75 17.82 -3.36
N VAL A 128 -3.64 18.18 -4.01
CA VAL A 128 -2.29 17.68 -3.67
C VAL A 128 -1.91 18.07 -2.22
N PHE A 129 -2.17 19.31 -1.81
CA PHE A 129 -1.96 19.75 -0.42
C PHE A 129 -2.92 19.05 0.55
N GLU A 130 -4.22 18.95 0.22
CA GLU A 130 -5.20 18.24 1.05
C GLU A 130 -4.85 16.75 1.21
N TRP A 131 -4.27 16.12 0.18
CA TRP A 131 -3.82 14.73 0.22
C TRP A 131 -2.64 14.53 1.16
N LYS A 132 -1.63 15.42 1.08
CA LYS A 132 -0.51 15.41 2.03
C LYS A 132 -1.00 15.51 3.48
N GLU A 133 -1.98 16.37 3.74
CA GLU A 133 -2.57 16.50 5.08
C GLU A 133 -3.36 15.25 5.49
N LEU A 134 -4.15 14.65 4.58
CA LEU A 134 -4.81 13.37 4.86
C LEU A 134 -3.82 12.27 5.22
N VAL A 135 -2.75 12.10 4.44
CA VAL A 135 -1.69 11.10 4.70
C VAL A 135 -1.03 11.36 6.06
N SER A 136 -0.73 12.62 6.37
CA SER A 136 -0.19 13.02 7.68
C SER A 136 -1.15 12.67 8.83
N LEU A 137 -2.44 12.92 8.65
CA LEU A 137 -3.48 12.61 9.64
C LEU A 137 -3.63 11.10 9.85
N VAL A 138 -3.68 10.30 8.78
CA VAL A 138 -3.70 8.83 8.81
C VAL A 138 -2.51 8.32 9.62
N ALA A 139 -1.29 8.75 9.26
CA ALA A 139 -0.08 8.30 9.91
C ALA A 139 -0.02 8.68 11.40
N ARG A 140 -0.30 9.95 11.74
CA ARG A 140 -0.33 10.40 13.15
C ARG A 140 -1.40 9.69 13.97
N ARG A 141 -2.60 9.47 13.40
CA ARG A 141 -3.69 8.74 14.05
C ARG A 141 -3.26 7.33 14.43
N TYR A 142 -2.69 6.57 13.50
CA TYR A 142 -2.31 5.19 13.76
C TYR A 142 -1.02 5.05 14.55
N ILE A 143 -0.09 6.03 14.46
CA ILE A 143 1.03 6.14 15.42
C ILE A 143 0.47 6.32 16.84
N GLY A 144 -0.51 7.20 17.03
CA GLY A 144 -1.16 7.40 18.34
C GLY A 144 -1.90 6.15 18.83
N ARG A 145 -2.52 5.39 17.91
CA ARG A 145 -3.33 4.20 18.23
C ARG A 145 -2.48 2.95 18.52
N TYR A 146 -1.42 2.71 17.75
CA TYR A 146 -0.65 1.46 17.79
C TYR A 146 0.82 1.64 18.21
N GLY A 147 1.28 2.88 18.33
CA GLY A 147 2.67 3.23 18.62
C GLY A 147 3.56 3.26 17.37
N LEU A 148 4.55 4.16 17.37
CA LEU A 148 5.45 4.33 16.24
C LEU A 148 6.21 3.04 15.88
N SER A 149 6.63 2.26 16.88
CA SER A 149 7.36 1.00 16.67
C SER A 149 6.55 -0.06 15.93
N HIS A 150 5.21 0.02 16.00
CA HIS A 150 4.33 -0.85 15.24
C HIS A 150 4.13 -0.31 13.83
N VAL A 151 3.79 0.97 13.69
CA VAL A 151 3.46 1.59 12.40
C VAL A 151 4.68 1.72 11.48
N SER A 152 5.91 1.86 12.03
CA SER A 152 7.14 1.87 11.23
C SER A 152 7.41 0.52 10.53
N LYS A 153 6.71 -0.56 10.95
CA LYS A 153 6.77 -1.87 10.28
C LYS A 153 5.85 -1.95 9.08
N TRP A 154 4.87 -1.07 8.94
CA TRP A 154 3.95 -1.10 7.80
C TRP A 154 4.70 -0.75 6.52
N ASN A 155 4.33 -1.38 5.42
CA ASN A 155 4.77 -0.99 4.09
C ASN A 155 3.68 -0.06 3.53
N PHE A 156 3.87 1.26 3.63
CA PHE A 156 3.01 2.18 2.91
C PHE A 156 3.38 2.14 1.43
N GLU A 157 2.39 2.10 0.56
CA GLU A 157 2.60 1.90 -0.86
C GLU A 157 1.76 2.87 -1.69
N THR A 158 2.18 3.14 -2.91
CA THR A 158 1.41 3.89 -3.90
C THR A 158 0.09 3.19 -4.25
N TRP A 159 -0.75 3.89 -5.01
CA TRP A 159 -1.90 3.30 -5.69
C TRP A 159 -1.48 2.06 -6.49
N ASN A 160 -2.30 1.01 -6.46
CA ASN A 160 -2.08 -0.24 -7.17
C ASN A 160 -1.98 -0.04 -8.69
N GLU A 161 -1.01 -0.70 -9.33
CA GLU A 161 -0.90 -0.83 -10.79
C GLU A 161 -1.25 0.44 -11.58
N PRO A 162 -0.53 1.56 -11.36
CA PRO A 162 -0.88 2.84 -11.95
C PRO A 162 -0.94 2.83 -13.48
N ASP A 163 -0.15 2.00 -14.17
CA ASP A 163 -0.16 1.88 -15.63
C ASP A 163 -1.35 1.06 -16.16
N HIS A 164 -2.13 0.39 -15.29
CA HIS A 164 -3.40 -0.27 -15.65
C HIS A 164 -4.62 0.67 -15.55
N HIS A 165 -4.42 1.90 -15.09
CA HIS A 165 -5.43 2.97 -15.05
C HIS A 165 -6.69 2.67 -14.20
N ASP A 166 -6.59 1.81 -13.19
CA ASP A 166 -7.67 1.55 -12.23
C ASP A 166 -7.74 2.63 -11.13
N PHE A 167 -8.20 3.81 -11.52
CA PHE A 167 -8.30 5.01 -10.67
C PHE A 167 -9.74 5.42 -10.35
N ASP A 168 -10.74 4.59 -10.64
CA ASP A 168 -12.16 4.94 -10.63
C ASP A 168 -12.44 6.28 -11.36
N ASN A 169 -12.86 7.32 -10.63
CA ASN A 169 -13.20 8.64 -11.16
C ASN A 169 -12.09 9.68 -10.90
N VAL A 170 -10.88 9.23 -10.54
CA VAL A 170 -9.74 10.11 -10.26
C VAL A 170 -8.90 10.30 -11.51
N SER A 171 -8.69 11.55 -11.89
CA SER A 171 -7.74 11.90 -12.95
C SER A 171 -6.31 11.78 -12.41
N MET A 172 -5.58 10.79 -12.94
CA MET A 172 -4.20 10.50 -12.60
C MET A 172 -3.32 10.50 -13.85
N THR A 173 -2.86 11.70 -14.25
CA THR A 173 -1.88 11.84 -15.33
C THR A 173 -0.47 11.46 -14.83
N MET A 174 0.53 11.45 -15.72
CA MET A 174 1.94 11.33 -15.30
C MET A 174 2.30 12.35 -14.22
N GLN A 175 2.07 13.63 -14.47
CA GLN A 175 2.41 14.67 -13.49
C GLN A 175 1.53 14.57 -12.23
N GLY A 176 0.25 14.21 -12.39
CA GLY A 176 -0.65 13.96 -11.27
C GLY A 176 -0.13 12.84 -10.36
N PHE A 177 0.35 11.73 -10.93
CA PHE A 177 0.91 10.61 -10.17
C PHE A 177 2.19 11.00 -9.41
N LEU A 178 3.05 11.81 -10.02
CA LEU A 178 4.25 12.32 -9.34
C LEU A 178 3.89 13.29 -8.20
N ASN A 179 2.92 14.18 -8.40
CA ASN A 179 2.42 15.07 -7.34
C ASN A 179 1.76 14.29 -6.19
N TYR A 180 0.97 13.26 -6.53
CA TYR A 180 0.39 12.32 -5.58
C TYR A 180 1.48 11.62 -4.76
N TYR A 181 2.53 11.14 -5.42
CA TYR A 181 3.65 10.47 -4.76
C TYR A 181 4.36 11.40 -3.77
N ASP A 182 4.65 12.63 -4.18
CA ASP A 182 5.28 13.62 -3.30
C ASP A 182 4.40 13.93 -2.08
N ALA A 183 3.08 13.99 -2.26
CA ALA A 183 2.14 14.22 -1.18
C ALA A 183 2.09 13.04 -0.21
N CYS A 184 2.16 11.80 -0.71
CA CYS A 184 2.33 10.60 0.11
C CYS A 184 3.64 10.63 0.89
N SER A 185 4.76 10.93 0.22
CA SER A 185 6.09 10.96 0.83
C SER A 185 6.18 12.01 1.94
N GLU A 186 5.80 13.26 1.64
CA GLU A 186 5.89 14.36 2.59
C GLU A 186 4.83 14.27 3.68
N GLY A 187 3.67 13.67 3.41
CA GLY A 187 2.65 13.39 4.42
C GLY A 187 3.14 12.39 5.47
N LEU A 188 3.76 11.29 5.03
CA LEU A 188 4.38 10.32 5.94
C LEU A 188 5.56 10.94 6.69
N ARG A 189 6.43 11.70 6.00
CA ARG A 189 7.58 12.39 6.59
C ARG A 189 7.16 13.38 7.68
N ALA A 190 6.07 14.12 7.47
CA ALA A 190 5.52 15.06 8.43
C ALA A 190 4.89 14.39 9.67
N ALA A 191 4.56 13.11 9.59
CA ALA A 191 4.15 12.31 10.74
C ALA A 191 5.34 11.68 11.46
N SER A 192 6.25 11.03 10.72
CA SER A 192 7.52 10.53 11.24
C SER A 192 8.46 10.10 10.10
N PRO A 193 9.76 10.45 10.15
CA PRO A 193 10.74 9.98 9.16
C PRO A 193 11.03 8.48 9.25
N ALA A 194 10.53 7.79 10.28
CA ALA A 194 10.73 6.34 10.45
C ALA A 194 9.72 5.48 9.66
N LEU A 195 8.72 6.09 9.01
CA LEU A 195 7.76 5.36 8.19
C LEU A 195 8.37 4.99 6.84
N ARG A 196 7.93 3.88 6.24
CA ARG A 196 8.45 3.36 4.96
C ARG A 196 7.44 3.56 3.84
N LEU A 197 7.89 3.94 2.64
CA LEU A 197 7.08 4.17 1.45
C LEU A 197 7.78 3.60 0.23
N GLY A 198 7.02 2.85 -0.57
CA GLY A 198 7.47 2.37 -1.86
C GLY A 198 6.36 2.37 -2.90
N GLY A 199 6.69 1.86 -4.07
CA GLY A 199 5.83 1.82 -5.25
C GLY A 199 6.66 1.43 -6.48
N PRO A 200 6.09 1.50 -7.69
CA PRO A 200 4.72 1.82 -8.06
C PRO A 200 3.72 0.67 -7.89
N GLY A 201 4.19 -0.58 -7.69
CA GLY A 201 3.31 -1.75 -7.59
C GLY A 201 2.70 -2.17 -8.92
N ASP A 202 3.53 -2.29 -9.97
CA ASP A 202 3.09 -2.65 -11.33
C ASP A 202 4.15 -3.51 -12.08
N SER A 203 3.90 -3.80 -13.34
CA SER A 203 4.62 -4.76 -14.16
C SER A 203 5.99 -4.31 -14.67
N PHE A 204 6.33 -3.01 -14.67
CA PHE A 204 7.58 -2.51 -15.27
C PHE A 204 7.85 -3.11 -16.66
N HIS A 205 6.87 -3.08 -17.56
CA HIS A 205 7.11 -3.49 -18.94
C HIS A 205 8.17 -2.59 -19.58
N PRO A 206 8.98 -3.10 -20.53
CA PRO A 206 9.98 -2.29 -21.21
C PRO A 206 9.36 -1.00 -21.77
N TRP A 207 10.10 0.10 -21.64
CA TRP A 207 9.69 1.40 -22.19
C TRP A 207 9.26 1.25 -23.67
N PRO A 208 8.14 1.87 -24.10
CA PRO A 208 7.33 2.88 -23.41
C PRO A 208 6.08 2.36 -22.67
N ARG A 209 5.99 1.05 -22.38
CA ARG A 209 4.71 0.43 -21.96
C ARG A 209 4.26 0.72 -20.53
N SER A 210 5.18 0.90 -19.59
CA SER A 210 4.87 1.22 -18.19
C SER A 210 5.37 2.63 -17.84
N PRO A 211 4.78 3.68 -18.45
CA PRO A 211 5.31 5.03 -18.33
C PRO A 211 5.28 5.55 -16.88
N LEU A 212 4.23 5.31 -16.10
CA LEU A 212 4.14 5.79 -14.71
C LEU A 212 5.16 5.09 -13.81
N CYS A 213 5.45 3.81 -14.06
CA CYS A 213 6.53 3.12 -13.35
C CYS A 213 7.90 3.74 -13.58
N TRP A 214 8.29 3.88 -14.85
CA TRP A 214 9.58 4.44 -15.21
C TRP A 214 9.67 5.92 -14.86
N GLY A 215 8.56 6.65 -15.00
CA GLY A 215 8.40 8.04 -14.61
C GLY A 215 8.62 8.24 -13.12
N LEU A 216 8.03 7.40 -12.27
CA LEU A 216 8.22 7.47 -10.82
C LEU A 216 9.68 7.25 -10.42
N LEU A 217 10.35 6.24 -10.99
CA LEU A 217 11.78 6.02 -10.70
C LEU A 217 12.64 7.19 -11.16
N GLY A 218 12.36 7.74 -12.35
CA GLY A 218 13.05 8.93 -12.86
C GLY A 218 12.85 10.15 -11.97
N HIS A 219 11.61 10.35 -11.48
CA HIS A 219 11.25 11.43 -10.57
C HIS A 219 11.92 11.29 -9.20
N CYS A 220 11.88 10.10 -8.59
CA CYS A 220 12.53 9.87 -7.29
C CYS A 220 14.05 10.02 -7.38
N HIS A 221 14.66 9.67 -8.52
CA HIS A 221 16.11 9.74 -8.70
C HIS A 221 16.60 11.15 -9.04
N ASN A 222 15.93 11.86 -9.97
CA ASN A 222 16.42 13.13 -10.54
C ASN A 222 15.38 14.25 -10.56
N GLY A 223 14.12 13.95 -10.25
CA GLY A 223 13.02 14.91 -10.27
C GLY A 223 13.12 15.96 -9.17
N THR A 224 12.09 16.78 -9.06
CA THR A 224 12.00 17.84 -8.05
C THR A 224 10.78 17.60 -7.19
N ASN A 225 10.98 17.50 -5.88
CA ASN A 225 9.88 17.34 -4.93
C ASN A 225 8.92 18.54 -5.01
N PHE A 226 7.64 18.27 -5.23
CA PHE A 226 6.58 19.27 -5.37
C PHE A 226 6.50 20.26 -4.20
N PHE A 227 6.77 19.82 -2.97
CA PHE A 227 6.63 20.62 -1.75
C PHE A 227 7.92 21.33 -1.34
N THR A 228 9.06 20.65 -1.43
CA THR A 228 10.33 21.16 -0.90
C THR A 228 11.20 21.81 -1.97
N GLY A 229 10.98 21.49 -3.25
CA GLY A 229 11.88 21.88 -4.34
C GLY A 229 13.22 21.15 -4.33
N GLU A 230 13.41 20.18 -3.43
CA GLU A 230 14.63 19.36 -3.37
C GLU A 230 14.74 18.46 -4.61
N SER A 231 15.98 18.18 -5.03
CA SER A 231 16.24 17.21 -6.10
C SER A 231 16.22 15.79 -5.56
N GLY A 232 15.49 14.91 -6.23
CA GLY A 232 15.20 13.55 -5.78
C GLY A 232 14.12 13.50 -4.70
N VAL A 233 13.47 12.35 -4.60
CA VAL A 233 12.41 12.08 -3.62
C VAL A 233 12.67 10.71 -3.00
N ARG A 234 12.39 10.58 -1.71
CA ARG A 234 12.46 9.32 -0.97
C ARG A 234 11.76 8.18 -1.73
N LEU A 235 12.41 7.02 -1.78
CA LEU A 235 11.84 5.76 -2.25
C LEU A 235 12.51 4.61 -1.48
N ASP A 236 11.82 4.07 -0.48
CA ASP A 236 12.42 3.11 0.46
C ASP A 236 12.46 1.68 -0.10
N TYR A 237 11.55 1.37 -1.03
CA TYR A 237 11.54 0.11 -1.77
C TYR A 237 10.83 0.27 -3.13
N ILE A 238 11.19 -0.60 -4.07
CA ILE A 238 10.51 -0.72 -5.37
C ILE A 238 9.65 -1.98 -5.35
N SER A 239 8.35 -1.83 -5.61
CA SER A 239 7.41 -2.95 -5.73
C SER A 239 7.00 -3.17 -7.17
N LEU A 240 6.95 -4.44 -7.58
CA LEU A 240 6.59 -4.85 -8.93
C LEU A 240 5.70 -6.10 -8.92
N HIS A 241 4.85 -6.24 -9.93
CA HIS A 241 4.01 -7.40 -10.15
C HIS A 241 4.51 -8.18 -11.36
N LYS A 242 4.89 -9.44 -11.14
CA LYS A 242 5.23 -10.40 -12.19
C LYS A 242 4.53 -11.70 -11.89
N LYS A 243 3.70 -12.14 -12.84
CA LYS A 243 2.90 -13.36 -12.76
C LYS A 243 3.23 -14.21 -13.97
#